data_AF-A0A210PVJ9-F1
#
_entry.id   AF-A0A210PVJ9-F1
#
_cell.length_a   1.000
_cell.length_b   1.000
_cell.length_c   1.000
_cell.angle_alpha   90.00
_cell.angle_beta   90.00
_cell.angle_gamma   90.00
#
_symmetry.space_group_name_H-M   'P 1'
#
loop_
_entity.id
_entity.type
_entity.pdbx_description
1 polymer ?
#
loop_
_entity_poly.entity_id
_entity_poly.type
_entity_poly.pdbx_seq_one_letter_code
_entity_poly.pdbx_strand_id
1 'polypeptide(L)'
;MLEACAGRELDPAFRGNSSQNSIKSHFVVDRKHRILYCAIEKVGSTFWRRLWQILAGLSSVHSPYDIKPGSALGGGQETFNNLFFDEIHTIISTYRRFIITRHPFSRLFAGYVDKLFSPNPMFWKGLGAYIVSNFREEKKNKEDISCGSDVTFREFVKYIIHSETHNTHRDGHFLPMHDHCRPCQVKYDIIGQIETFVDDTLYIVKSLGFNDLANTLNKTMRISSVTDTIKDQVDILFRFKKTSMY
;
A
#
# COMPACT_ATOMS: atom_id res chain seq x y z
N MET A 1 -3.74 6.11 -15.75
CA MET A 1 -4.69 5.13 -15.15
C MET A 1 -6.06 5.20 -15.80
N LEU A 2 -6.72 6.37 -15.83
CA LEU A 2 -8.05 6.50 -16.45
C LEU A 2 -8.06 6.17 -17.95
N GLU A 3 -7.08 6.64 -18.71
CA GLU A 3 -6.96 6.30 -20.14
C GLU A 3 -6.77 4.80 -20.37
N ALA A 4 -6.05 4.11 -19.48
CA ALA A 4 -5.85 2.67 -19.57
C ALA A 4 -7.14 1.87 -19.35
N CYS A 5 -8.15 2.47 -18.72
CA CYS A 5 -9.45 1.84 -18.46
C CYS A 5 -10.52 2.19 -19.50
N ALA A 6 -10.31 3.22 -20.34
CA ALA A 6 -11.33 3.72 -21.26
C ALA A 6 -11.71 2.63 -22.29
N GLY A 7 -12.97 2.19 -22.26
CA GLY A 7 -13.48 1.12 -23.13
C GLY A 7 -12.93 -0.27 -22.82
N ARG A 8 -12.32 -0.45 -21.64
CA ARG A 8 -11.67 -1.69 -21.18
C ARG A 8 -12.19 -2.16 -19.83
N GLU A 9 -13.40 -1.77 -19.45
CA GLU A 9 -14.01 -2.10 -18.15
C GLU A 9 -14.16 -3.61 -17.93
N LEU A 10 -14.30 -4.36 -19.02
CA LEU A 10 -14.46 -5.82 -19.01
C LEU A 10 -13.19 -6.58 -19.43
N ASP A 11 -12.12 -5.88 -19.78
CA ASP A 11 -10.87 -6.49 -20.23
C ASP A 11 -10.27 -7.35 -19.11
N PRO A 12 -10.09 -8.68 -19.33
CA PRO A 12 -9.49 -9.57 -18.35
C PRO A 12 -8.14 -9.09 -17.82
N ALA A 13 -7.34 -8.40 -18.63
CA ALA A 13 -6.03 -7.87 -18.23
C ALA A 13 -6.12 -6.80 -17.12
N PHE A 14 -7.24 -6.09 -17.03
CA PHE A 14 -7.48 -5.06 -16.01
C PHE A 14 -8.44 -5.51 -14.91
N ARG A 15 -9.16 -6.62 -15.12
CA ARG A 15 -9.88 -7.34 -14.07
C ARG A 15 -8.97 -8.04 -13.09
N GLY A 16 -7.74 -8.34 -13.48
CA GLY A 16 -6.65 -8.94 -12.72
C GLY A 16 -7.01 -10.16 -11.85
N ASN A 17 -6.08 -10.64 -11.02
CA ASN A 17 -6.12 -12.02 -10.49
C ASN A 17 -6.28 -12.11 -8.96
N SER A 18 -6.33 -10.99 -8.23
CA SER A 18 -6.58 -10.99 -6.79
C SER A 18 -7.95 -11.58 -6.41
N SER A 19 -8.00 -12.31 -5.28
CA SER A 19 -9.25 -12.82 -4.73
C SER A 19 -10.16 -11.68 -4.24
N GLN A 20 -11.48 -11.93 -4.21
CA GLN A 20 -12.46 -10.95 -3.73
C GLN A 20 -12.19 -10.50 -2.30
N ASN A 21 -11.79 -11.42 -1.41
CA ASN A 21 -11.47 -11.08 -0.02
C ASN A 21 -10.23 -10.17 0.08
N SER A 22 -9.21 -10.40 -0.76
CA SER A 22 -8.04 -9.51 -0.81
C SER A 22 -8.47 -8.10 -1.23
N ILE A 23 -9.25 -7.99 -2.31
CA ILE A 23 -9.75 -6.71 -2.83
C ILE A 23 -10.57 -5.98 -1.77
N LYS A 24 -11.53 -6.67 -1.13
CA LYS A 24 -12.40 -6.11 -0.09
C LYS A 24 -11.62 -5.48 1.06
N SER A 25 -10.49 -6.05 1.44
CA SER A 25 -9.65 -5.54 2.54
C SER A 25 -8.94 -4.21 2.23
N HIS A 26 -8.84 -3.83 0.96
CA HIS A 26 -8.23 -2.55 0.55
C HIS A 26 -9.21 -1.37 0.65
N PHE A 27 -10.51 -1.63 0.55
CA PHE A 27 -11.54 -0.60 0.60
C PHE A 27 -11.89 -0.26 2.04
N VAL A 28 -11.51 0.95 2.47
CA VAL A 28 -11.77 1.49 3.80
C VAL A 28 -12.94 2.45 3.74
N VAL A 29 -13.91 2.27 4.65
CA VAL A 29 -15.22 2.92 4.63
C VAL A 29 -15.37 3.87 5.80
N ASP A 30 -15.92 5.05 5.53
CA ASP A 30 -16.39 5.99 6.54
C ASP A 30 -17.84 6.35 6.22
N ARG A 31 -18.76 5.74 6.98
CA ARG A 31 -20.20 5.94 6.81
C ARG A 31 -20.66 7.33 7.25
N LYS A 32 -20.00 7.92 8.26
CA LYS A 32 -20.40 9.20 8.83
C LYS A 32 -20.22 10.32 7.80
N HIS A 33 -19.08 10.33 7.12
CA HIS A 33 -18.78 11.35 6.10
C HIS A 33 -19.06 10.87 4.68
N ARG A 34 -19.50 9.61 4.50
CA ARG A 34 -19.77 8.96 3.20
C ARG A 34 -18.56 8.97 2.26
N ILE A 35 -17.43 8.49 2.76
CA ILE A 35 -16.15 8.46 2.04
C ILE A 35 -15.69 7.01 1.86
N LEU A 36 -15.16 6.71 0.68
CA LEU A 36 -14.52 5.44 0.36
C LEU A 36 -13.08 5.69 -0.08
N TYR A 37 -12.13 5.06 0.61
CA TYR A 37 -10.72 5.09 0.26
C TYR A 37 -10.25 3.69 -0.12
N CYS A 38 -9.56 3.53 -1.24
CA CYS A 38 -8.90 2.27 -1.57
C CYS A 38 -7.39 2.32 -1.34
N ALA A 39 -6.90 1.52 -0.38
CA ALA A 39 -5.52 1.49 0.06
C ALA A 39 -4.66 0.53 -0.77
N ILE A 40 -4.00 1.05 -1.81
CA ILE A 40 -2.98 0.31 -2.58
C ILE A 40 -1.67 0.27 -1.79
N GLU A 41 -0.94 -0.84 -1.81
CA GLU A 41 0.41 -0.86 -1.25
C GLU A 41 1.40 0.02 -2.03
N LYS A 42 2.39 0.60 -1.35
CA LYS A 42 3.50 1.38 -1.94
C LYS A 42 3.13 2.70 -2.65
N VAL A 43 1.97 3.25 -2.32
CA VAL A 43 1.52 4.59 -2.73
C VAL A 43 1.30 5.54 -1.52
N GLY A 44 1.97 5.26 -0.39
CA GLY A 44 1.74 6.00 0.85
C GLY A 44 0.56 5.48 1.68
N SER A 45 0.15 4.23 1.48
CA SER A 45 -0.96 3.58 2.21
C SER A 45 -0.82 3.70 3.73
N THR A 46 0.37 3.51 4.29
CA THR A 46 0.61 3.63 5.73
C THR A 46 0.27 5.03 6.26
N PHE A 47 0.65 6.08 5.54
CA PHE A 47 0.28 7.45 5.90
C PHE A 47 -1.24 7.63 5.84
N TRP A 48 -1.87 7.25 4.72
CA TRP A 48 -3.30 7.43 4.53
C TRP A 48 -4.15 6.64 5.51
N ARG A 49 -3.73 5.42 5.88
CA ARG A 49 -4.40 4.62 6.92
C ARG A 49 -4.29 5.27 8.30
N ARG A 50 -3.17 5.91 8.64
CA ARG A 50 -3.03 6.69 9.88
C ARG A 50 -3.89 7.96 9.86
N LEU A 51 -3.86 8.69 8.74
CA LEU A 51 -4.70 9.86 8.54
C LEU A 51 -6.19 9.52 8.58
N TRP A 52 -6.57 8.37 8.04
CA TRP A 52 -7.94 7.88 8.06
C TRP A 52 -8.49 7.68 9.46
N GLN A 53 -7.66 7.20 10.40
CA GLN A 53 -8.06 7.08 11.81
C GLN A 53 -8.46 8.44 12.40
N ILE A 54 -7.81 9.53 11.98
CA ILE A 54 -8.16 10.89 12.41
C ILE A 54 -9.44 11.36 11.70
N LEU A 55 -9.51 11.21 10.37
CA LEU A 55 -10.66 11.63 9.56
C LEU A 55 -11.97 10.97 10.01
N ALA A 56 -11.93 9.67 10.26
CA ALA A 56 -13.08 8.88 10.71
C ALA A 56 -13.40 9.05 12.20
N GLY A 57 -12.64 9.87 12.94
CA GLY A 57 -12.83 10.08 14.38
C GLY A 57 -12.48 8.87 15.26
N LEU A 58 -11.68 7.94 14.73
CA LEU A 58 -11.20 6.74 15.44
C LEU A 58 -9.99 7.05 16.33
N SER A 59 -9.35 8.20 16.12
CA SER A 59 -8.24 8.70 16.91
C SER A 59 -8.43 10.18 17.23
N SER A 60 -8.08 10.59 18.45
CA SER A 60 -8.12 11.98 18.91
C SER A 60 -6.82 12.75 18.65
N VAL A 61 -5.81 12.12 18.05
CA VAL A 61 -4.56 12.79 17.70
C VAL A 61 -4.75 13.75 16.53
N HIS A 62 -3.90 14.78 16.45
CA HIS A 62 -4.01 15.83 15.44
C HIS A 62 -3.07 15.64 14.24
N SER A 63 -2.15 14.68 14.31
CA SER A 63 -1.19 14.39 13.26
C SER A 63 -1.08 12.89 12.99
N PRO A 64 -1.12 12.44 11.72
CA PRO A 64 -0.95 11.03 11.38
C PRO A 64 0.44 10.50 11.76
N TYR A 65 1.43 11.39 11.95
CA TYR A 65 2.78 11.02 12.39
C TYR A 65 2.86 10.65 13.87
N ASP A 66 1.83 10.97 14.66
CA ASP A 66 1.74 10.58 16.07
C ASP A 66 1.24 9.13 16.24
N ILE A 67 0.74 8.54 15.15
CA ILE A 67 0.36 7.13 15.08
C ILE A 67 1.55 6.34 14.52
N LYS A 68 1.97 5.30 15.25
CA LYS A 68 3.07 4.43 14.81
C LYS A 68 2.72 3.73 13.49
N PRO A 69 3.66 3.57 12.54
CA PRO A 69 3.43 2.85 11.27
C PRO A 69 2.81 1.46 11.45
N GLY A 70 3.27 0.68 12.44
CA GLY A 70 2.71 -0.64 12.75
C GLY A 70 1.26 -0.64 13.26
N SER A 71 0.73 0.53 13.66
CA SER A 71 -0.65 0.72 14.10
C SER A 71 -1.54 1.30 12.99
N ALA A 72 -1.02 1.45 11.76
CA ALA A 72 -1.78 2.02 10.64
C ALA A 72 -3.06 1.23 10.31
N LEU A 73 -3.06 -0.09 10.47
CA LEU A 73 -4.24 -0.95 10.30
C LEU A 73 -5.17 -1.01 11.53
N GLY A 74 -4.80 -0.33 12.62
CA GLY A 74 -5.56 -0.33 13.87
C GLY A 74 -6.78 0.60 13.85
N GLY A 75 -7.42 0.74 15.02
CA GLY A 75 -8.49 1.71 15.26
C GLY A 75 -9.89 1.26 14.83
N GLY A 76 -10.08 0.01 14.41
CA GLY A 76 -11.40 -0.50 14.02
C GLY A 76 -11.91 0.02 12.66
N GLN A 77 -10.98 0.30 11.74
CA GLN A 77 -11.32 0.75 10.38
C GLN A 77 -12.24 -0.26 9.68
N GLU A 78 -13.44 0.19 9.31
CA GLU A 78 -14.39 -0.61 8.55
C GLU A 78 -13.85 -0.84 7.13
N THR A 79 -13.97 -2.07 6.64
CA THR A 79 -13.64 -2.44 5.26
C THR A 79 -14.76 -3.26 4.63
N PHE A 80 -14.70 -3.52 3.34
CA PHE A 80 -15.70 -4.35 2.66
C PHE A 80 -15.69 -5.83 3.06
N ASN A 81 -14.74 -6.29 3.89
CA ASN A 81 -14.61 -7.70 4.28
C ASN A 81 -15.91 -8.28 4.84
N ASN A 82 -16.63 -7.52 5.65
CA ASN A 82 -17.83 -7.98 6.34
C ASN A 82 -19.14 -7.43 5.75
N LEU A 83 -19.09 -6.80 4.56
CA LEU A 83 -20.25 -6.17 3.94
C LEU A 83 -20.88 -7.07 2.88
N PHE A 84 -22.21 -7.02 2.82
CA PHE A 84 -22.97 -7.69 1.76
C PHE A 84 -22.81 -6.96 0.43
N PHE A 85 -23.09 -7.68 -0.65
CA PHE A 85 -22.95 -7.16 -2.02
C PHE A 85 -23.75 -5.88 -2.23
N ASP A 86 -25.03 -5.84 -1.83
CA ASP A 86 -25.89 -4.67 -2.01
C ASP A 86 -25.40 -3.44 -1.23
N GLU A 87 -24.82 -3.65 -0.05
CA GLU A 87 -24.17 -2.58 0.72
C GLU A 87 -22.94 -2.04 0.01
N ILE A 88 -22.06 -2.93 -0.49
CA ILE A 88 -20.87 -2.54 -1.25
C ILE A 88 -21.28 -1.75 -2.49
N HIS A 89 -22.31 -2.20 -3.22
CA HIS A 89 -22.84 -1.49 -4.38
C HIS A 89 -23.39 -0.11 -4.02
N THR A 90 -24.10 0.01 -2.90
CA THR A 90 -24.63 1.29 -2.41
C THR A 90 -23.50 2.24 -2.01
N ILE A 91 -22.48 1.75 -1.33
CA ILE A 91 -21.31 2.55 -0.94
C ILE A 91 -20.55 3.01 -2.20
N ILE A 92 -20.20 2.08 -3.09
CA ILE A 92 -19.49 2.40 -4.33
C ILE A 92 -20.28 3.38 -5.19
N SER A 93 -21.61 3.33 -5.21
CA SER A 93 -22.41 4.23 -6.06
C SER A 93 -22.66 5.61 -5.43
N THR A 94 -22.66 5.72 -4.10
CA THR A 94 -23.14 6.94 -3.42
C THR A 94 -22.09 7.67 -2.56
N TYR A 95 -20.94 7.06 -2.28
CA TYR A 95 -19.90 7.66 -1.45
C TYR A 95 -18.89 8.41 -2.31
N ARG A 96 -18.25 9.44 -1.74
CA ARG A 96 -17.12 10.11 -2.37
C ARG A 96 -15.91 9.18 -2.31
N ARG A 97 -15.36 8.82 -3.46
CA ARG A 97 -14.31 7.81 -3.60
C ARG A 97 -13.00 8.46 -3.99
N PHE A 98 -11.92 8.08 -3.32
CA PHE A 98 -10.59 8.45 -3.78
C PHE A 98 -9.59 7.30 -3.70
N ILE A 99 -8.55 7.44 -4.49
CA ILE A 99 -7.44 6.49 -4.56
C ILE A 99 -6.14 7.27 -4.74
N ILE A 100 -5.05 6.73 -4.22
CA ILE A 100 -3.71 7.25 -4.46
C ILE A 100 -2.98 6.29 -5.38
N THR A 101 -2.24 6.84 -6.33
CA THR A 101 -1.55 6.08 -7.36
C THR A 101 -0.08 6.46 -7.40
N ARG A 102 0.69 5.70 -8.16
CA ARG A 102 2.12 5.93 -8.37
C ARG A 102 2.51 5.37 -9.73
N HIS A 103 3.53 5.93 -10.35
CA HIS A 103 4.11 5.34 -11.54
C HIS A 103 4.47 3.84 -11.32
N PRO A 104 4.00 2.90 -12.17
CA PRO A 104 4.08 1.47 -11.88
C PRO A 104 5.48 0.94 -11.59
N PHE A 105 6.50 1.37 -12.36
CA PHE A 105 7.88 0.93 -12.14
C PHE A 105 8.49 1.52 -10.86
N SER A 106 8.17 2.78 -10.55
CA SER A 106 8.60 3.44 -9.32
C SER A 106 7.99 2.75 -8.09
N ARG A 107 6.74 2.29 -8.20
CA ARG A 107 6.05 1.51 -7.17
C ARG A 107 6.70 0.15 -6.96
N LEU A 108 6.98 -0.57 -8.04
CA LEU A 108 7.61 -1.90 -7.98
C LEU A 108 9.02 -1.81 -7.36
N PHE A 109 9.82 -0.83 -7.78
CA PHE A 109 11.13 -0.58 -7.22
C PHE A 109 11.06 -0.20 -5.72
N ALA A 110 10.11 0.65 -5.32
CA ALA A 110 9.91 0.97 -3.91
C ALA A 110 9.52 -0.26 -3.09
N GLY A 111 8.75 -1.19 -3.67
CA GLY A 111 8.48 -2.50 -3.06
C GLY A 111 9.76 -3.30 -2.85
N TYR A 112 10.59 -3.44 -3.88
CA TYR A 112 11.87 -4.16 -3.80
C TYR A 112 12.78 -3.58 -2.72
N VAL A 113 12.92 -2.25 -2.70
CA VAL A 113 13.74 -1.56 -1.69
C VAL A 113 13.23 -1.85 -0.29
N ASP A 114 11.93 -1.70 -0.04
CA ASP A 114 11.33 -1.88 1.29
C ASP A 114 11.34 -3.34 1.80
N LYS A 115 11.18 -4.31 0.90
CA LYS A 115 10.95 -5.71 1.30
C LYS A 115 12.16 -6.62 1.16
N LEU A 116 13.03 -6.37 0.19
CA LEU A 116 14.09 -7.30 -0.17
C LEU A 116 15.48 -6.68 -0.05
N PHE A 117 15.64 -5.40 -0.40
CA PHE A 117 16.94 -4.73 -0.30
C PHE A 117 17.24 -4.21 1.12
N SER A 118 16.31 -3.47 1.71
CA SER A 118 16.46 -2.94 3.06
C SER A 118 16.33 -4.06 4.11
N PRO A 119 16.97 -3.92 5.28
CA PRO A 119 16.91 -4.91 6.36
C PRO A 119 15.50 -5.35 6.75
N ASN A 120 15.12 -6.55 6.30
CA ASN A 120 13.80 -7.12 6.57
C ASN A 120 13.86 -8.66 6.70
N PRO A 121 14.38 -9.19 7.82
CA PRO A 121 14.52 -10.63 8.06
C PRO A 121 13.26 -11.46 7.85
N MET A 122 12.06 -10.88 8.07
CA MET A 122 10.80 -11.57 7.83
C MET A 122 10.60 -11.86 6.34
N PHE A 123 10.80 -10.85 5.48
CA PHE A 123 10.71 -11.04 4.03
C PHE A 123 11.89 -11.83 3.48
N TRP A 124 13.08 -11.63 4.00
CA TRP A 124 14.29 -12.35 3.58
C TRP A 124 14.16 -13.86 3.78
N LYS A 125 13.77 -14.32 4.98
CA LYS A 125 13.62 -15.75 5.27
C LYS A 125 12.46 -16.42 4.52
N GLY A 126 11.46 -15.64 4.11
CA GLY A 126 10.31 -16.14 3.36
C GLY A 126 10.50 -15.98 1.86
N LEU A 127 10.16 -14.79 1.37
CA LEU A 127 10.19 -14.48 -0.06
C LEU A 127 11.62 -14.41 -0.61
N GLY A 128 12.56 -13.84 0.13
CA GLY A 128 13.95 -13.73 -0.31
C GLY A 128 14.57 -15.11 -0.57
N ALA A 129 14.44 -16.01 0.40
CA ALA A 129 14.84 -17.40 0.31
C ALA A 129 14.20 -18.13 -0.88
N TYR A 130 12.90 -17.93 -1.10
CA TYR A 130 12.19 -18.45 -2.26
C TYR A 130 12.80 -17.93 -3.57
N ILE A 131 13.08 -16.63 -3.65
CA ILE A 131 13.63 -16.01 -4.87
C ILE A 131 15.03 -16.57 -5.16
N VAL A 132 15.92 -16.60 -4.16
CA VAL A 132 17.27 -17.17 -4.31
C VAL A 132 17.22 -18.64 -4.72
N SER A 133 16.34 -19.42 -4.10
CA SER A 133 16.19 -20.85 -4.39
C SER A 133 15.73 -21.12 -5.82
N ASN A 134 14.91 -20.26 -6.43
CA ASN A 134 14.28 -20.54 -7.71
C ASN A 134 14.88 -19.77 -8.90
N PHE A 135 15.43 -18.57 -8.68
CA PHE A 135 15.82 -17.67 -9.79
C PHE A 135 17.32 -17.34 -9.84
N ARG A 136 18.11 -17.76 -8.84
CA ARG A 136 19.58 -17.67 -8.86
C ARG A 136 20.16 -18.76 -9.77
N GLU A 137 20.99 -18.35 -10.73
CA GLU A 137 21.64 -19.24 -11.70
C GLU A 137 22.92 -19.88 -11.15
N GLU A 138 23.61 -19.18 -10.24
CA GLU A 138 24.88 -19.63 -9.63
C GLU A 138 24.67 -20.74 -8.59
N LYS A 139 25.77 -21.39 -8.18
CA LYS A 139 25.72 -22.42 -7.13
C LYS A 139 25.13 -21.84 -5.86
N LYS A 140 24.05 -22.46 -5.40
CA LYS A 140 23.33 -22.06 -4.19
C LYS A 140 23.93 -22.79 -2.99
N ASN A 141 24.58 -22.06 -2.09
CA ASN A 141 24.90 -22.62 -0.78
C ASN A 141 23.62 -22.65 0.06
N LYS A 142 23.46 -23.67 0.92
CA LYS A 142 22.26 -23.81 1.77
C LYS A 142 22.06 -22.60 2.70
N GLU A 143 23.15 -21.98 3.12
CA GLU A 143 23.16 -20.78 3.97
C GLU A 143 22.60 -19.55 3.25
N ASP A 144 23.00 -19.33 1.99
CA ASP A 144 22.50 -18.22 1.17
C ASP A 144 20.99 -18.34 0.93
N ILE A 145 20.51 -19.56 0.62
CA ILE A 145 19.08 -19.82 0.46
C ILE A 145 18.32 -19.53 1.76
N SER A 146 18.84 -19.98 2.90
CA SER A 146 18.16 -19.81 4.20
C SER A 146 18.09 -18.34 4.64
N CYS A 147 19.08 -17.53 4.26
CA CYS A 147 19.15 -16.12 4.63
C CYS A 147 18.28 -15.25 3.72
N GLY A 148 18.44 -15.36 2.39
CA GLY A 148 17.63 -14.63 1.40
C GLY A 148 17.74 -13.10 1.46
N SER A 149 18.79 -12.57 2.09
CA SER A 149 19.01 -11.13 2.30
C SER A 149 19.71 -10.43 1.14
N ASP A 150 20.25 -11.19 0.18
CA ASP A 150 21.10 -10.73 -0.92
C ASP A 150 20.39 -10.81 -2.28
N VAL A 151 19.04 -10.82 -2.30
CA VAL A 151 18.27 -10.86 -3.54
C VAL A 151 18.59 -9.66 -4.40
N THR A 152 19.10 -9.92 -5.60
CA THR A 152 19.40 -8.88 -6.58
C THR A 152 18.13 -8.38 -7.27
N PHE A 153 18.17 -7.16 -7.81
CA PHE A 153 17.05 -6.63 -8.59
C PHE A 153 16.73 -7.50 -9.81
N ARG A 154 17.74 -8.11 -10.44
CA ARG A 154 17.55 -9.02 -11.59
C ARG A 154 16.76 -10.27 -11.19
N GLU A 155 17.09 -10.89 -10.06
CA GLU A 155 16.35 -12.05 -9.54
C GLU A 155 14.93 -11.67 -9.14
N PHE A 156 14.74 -10.50 -8.52
CA PHE A 156 13.42 -9.97 -8.21
C PHE A 156 12.57 -9.76 -9.46
N VAL A 157 13.10 -9.19 -10.55
CA VAL A 157 12.34 -9.03 -11.80
C VAL A 157 11.94 -10.37 -12.40
N LYS A 158 12.83 -11.38 -12.39
CA LYS A 158 12.49 -12.74 -12.83
C LYS A 158 11.35 -13.32 -12.00
N TYR A 159 11.40 -13.13 -10.68
CA TYR A 159 10.32 -13.52 -9.77
C TYR A 159 8.99 -12.85 -10.13
N ILE A 160 8.97 -11.53 -10.35
CA ILE A 160 7.73 -10.80 -10.70
C ILE A 160 7.13 -11.34 -12.00
N ILE A 161 7.95 -11.54 -13.04
CA ILE A 161 7.47 -12.11 -14.30
C ILE A 161 6.89 -13.50 -14.05
N HIS A 162 7.61 -14.36 -13.32
CA HIS A 162 7.14 -15.71 -13.02
C HIS A 162 5.82 -15.71 -12.22
N SER A 163 5.72 -14.89 -11.17
CA SER A 163 4.55 -14.85 -10.29
C SER A 163 3.31 -14.34 -11.00
N GLU A 164 3.45 -13.34 -11.87
CA GLU A 164 2.35 -12.81 -12.67
C GLU A 164 1.93 -13.76 -13.80
N THR A 165 2.89 -14.34 -14.54
CA THR A 165 2.59 -15.27 -15.63
C THR A 165 1.90 -16.54 -15.16
N HIS A 166 2.31 -17.09 -14.01
CA HIS A 166 1.78 -18.36 -13.50
C HIS A 166 0.70 -18.16 -12.44
N ASN A 167 0.43 -16.91 -12.04
CA ASN A 167 -0.48 -16.57 -10.95
C ASN A 167 -0.16 -17.31 -9.63
N THR A 168 1.12 -17.42 -9.26
CA THR A 168 1.56 -18.09 -8.03
C THR A 168 2.53 -17.22 -7.23
N HIS A 169 2.62 -17.44 -5.91
CA HIS A 169 3.56 -16.73 -5.02
C HIS A 169 3.51 -15.20 -5.14
N ARG A 170 2.34 -14.65 -5.44
CA ARG A 170 2.13 -13.22 -5.62
C ARG A 170 2.03 -12.54 -4.26
N ASP A 171 2.73 -11.43 -4.09
CA ASP A 171 2.73 -10.63 -2.86
C ASP A 171 2.08 -9.26 -3.11
N GLY A 172 1.20 -8.85 -2.18
CA GLY A 172 0.46 -7.59 -2.21
C GLY A 172 1.32 -6.35 -2.51
N HIS A 173 2.54 -6.31 -1.99
CA HIS A 173 3.44 -5.17 -2.16
C HIS A 173 3.94 -5.02 -3.61
N PHE A 174 3.83 -6.06 -4.44
CA PHE A 174 4.27 -6.04 -5.84
C PHE A 174 3.15 -6.18 -6.85
N LEU A 175 1.93 -6.59 -6.45
CA LEU A 175 0.80 -6.72 -7.40
C LEU A 175 0.54 -5.42 -8.13
N PRO A 176 0.08 -5.43 -9.39
CA PRO A 176 -0.38 -4.24 -10.08
C PRO A 176 -1.45 -3.47 -9.28
N MET A 177 -1.53 -2.14 -9.48
CA MET A 177 -2.51 -1.29 -8.78
C MET A 177 -3.95 -1.68 -9.11
N HIS A 178 -4.22 -2.14 -10.33
CA HIS A 178 -5.56 -2.60 -10.71
C HIS A 178 -6.00 -3.85 -9.92
N ASP A 179 -5.04 -4.60 -9.37
CA ASP A 179 -5.27 -5.80 -8.57
C ASP A 179 -5.66 -5.53 -7.12
N HIS A 180 -5.41 -4.32 -6.65
CA HIS A 180 -5.85 -3.89 -5.33
C HIS A 180 -7.26 -3.31 -5.38
N CYS A 181 -7.51 -2.43 -6.36
CA CYS A 181 -8.57 -1.43 -6.24
C CYS A 181 -9.47 -1.28 -7.47
N ARG A 182 -9.30 -2.15 -8.49
CA ARG A 182 -10.19 -2.25 -9.67
C ARG A 182 -10.60 -0.89 -10.27
N PRO A 183 -9.66 -0.01 -10.66
CA PRO A 183 -9.96 1.35 -11.13
C PRO A 183 -10.74 1.40 -12.45
N CYS A 184 -10.84 0.28 -13.19
CA CYS A 184 -11.69 0.20 -14.38
C CYS A 184 -13.13 -0.22 -14.04
N GLN A 185 -13.40 -0.69 -12.82
CA GLN A 185 -14.73 -1.08 -12.34
C GLN A 185 -15.29 -0.06 -11.32
N VAL A 186 -14.40 0.58 -10.55
CA VAL A 186 -14.75 1.62 -9.58
C VAL A 186 -14.37 2.98 -10.15
N LYS A 187 -15.38 3.84 -10.36
CA LYS A 187 -15.17 5.22 -10.77
C LYS A 187 -14.79 6.06 -9.57
N TYR A 188 -13.50 6.39 -9.44
CA TYR A 188 -12.99 7.25 -8.38
C TYR A 188 -13.27 8.72 -8.70
N ASP A 189 -13.71 9.47 -7.70
CA ASP A 189 -14.00 10.90 -7.84
C ASP A 189 -12.74 11.76 -7.71
N ILE A 190 -11.71 11.26 -7.01
CA ILE A 190 -10.40 11.90 -6.88
C ILE A 190 -9.30 10.84 -7.03
N ILE A 191 -8.31 11.13 -7.88
CA ILE A 191 -7.15 10.26 -8.09
C ILE A 191 -5.91 11.08 -7.74
N GLY A 192 -5.30 10.76 -6.60
CA GLY A 192 -4.04 11.36 -6.19
C GLY A 192 -2.82 10.58 -6.72
N GLN A 193 -1.66 11.21 -6.66
CA GLN A 193 -0.37 10.68 -7.06
C GLN A 193 0.64 10.85 -5.93
N ILE A 194 1.50 9.85 -5.74
CA ILE A 194 2.61 9.98 -4.78
C ILE A 194 3.64 11.02 -5.27
N GLU A 195 3.72 11.24 -6.58
CA GLU A 195 4.63 12.18 -7.20
C GLU A 195 4.33 13.63 -6.78
N THR A 196 3.07 13.94 -6.49
CA THR A 196 2.57 15.24 -5.97
C THR A 196 1.96 15.10 -4.57
N PHE A 197 2.47 14.16 -3.77
CA PHE A 197 1.82 13.67 -2.55
C PHE A 197 1.31 14.74 -1.59
N VAL A 198 2.10 15.78 -1.31
CA VAL A 198 1.69 16.84 -0.37
C VAL A 198 0.50 17.62 -0.91
N ASP A 199 0.59 18.09 -2.15
CA ASP A 199 -0.44 18.93 -2.76
C ASP A 199 -1.74 18.12 -2.97
N ASP A 200 -1.61 16.86 -3.41
CA ASP A 200 -2.74 15.95 -3.58
C ASP A 200 -3.40 15.58 -2.25
N THR A 201 -2.62 15.31 -1.20
CA THR A 201 -3.19 15.07 0.14
C THR A 201 -3.96 16.29 0.63
N LEU A 202 -3.40 17.49 0.51
CA LEU A 202 -4.07 18.72 0.94
C LEU A 202 -5.35 18.95 0.15
N TYR A 203 -5.32 18.73 -1.17
CA TYR A 203 -6.49 18.85 -2.03
C TYR A 203 -7.59 17.84 -1.64
N ILE A 204 -7.22 16.56 -1.45
CA ILE A 204 -8.17 15.51 -1.07
C ILE A 204 -8.80 15.82 0.28
N VAL A 205 -8.01 16.13 1.30
CA VAL A 205 -8.50 16.40 2.66
C VAL A 205 -9.45 17.63 2.67
N LYS A 206 -9.13 18.69 1.93
CA LYS A 206 -10.02 19.86 1.76
C LYS A 206 -11.31 19.50 1.01
N SER A 207 -11.19 18.75 -0.08
CA SER A 207 -12.34 18.32 -0.91
C SER A 207 -13.30 17.42 -0.16
N LEU A 208 -12.83 16.73 0.88
CA LEU A 208 -13.63 15.92 1.79
C LEU A 208 -14.23 16.71 2.96
N GLY A 209 -13.98 18.03 3.05
CA GLY A 209 -14.53 18.93 4.06
C GLY A 209 -13.68 19.14 5.31
N PHE A 210 -12.46 18.58 5.38
CA PHE A 210 -11.61 18.63 6.57
C PHE A 210 -10.58 19.78 6.51
N ASN A 211 -11.06 21.02 6.36
CA ASN A 211 -10.21 22.19 6.13
C ASN A 211 -9.19 22.46 7.26
N ASP A 212 -9.60 22.32 8.53
CA ASP A 212 -8.72 22.57 9.68
C ASP A 212 -7.56 21.56 9.74
N LEU A 213 -7.86 20.30 9.43
CA LEU A 213 -6.84 19.25 9.35
C LEU A 213 -5.89 19.52 8.17
N ALA A 214 -6.41 19.91 7.00
CA ALA A 214 -5.58 20.27 5.85
C ALA A 214 -4.66 21.45 6.18
N ASN A 215 -5.15 22.48 6.87
CA ASN A 215 -4.35 23.62 7.29
C ASN A 215 -3.23 23.22 8.28
N THR A 216 -3.52 22.27 9.16
CA THR A 216 -2.54 21.70 10.10
C THR A 216 -1.47 20.90 9.36
N LEU A 217 -1.87 20.03 8.43
CA LEU A 217 -0.97 19.24 7.60
C LEU A 217 -0.07 20.13 6.74
N ASN A 218 -0.61 21.18 6.11
CA ASN A 218 0.14 22.07 5.22
C ASN A 218 1.40 22.66 5.90
N LYS A 219 1.32 22.93 7.21
CA LYS A 219 2.42 23.50 7.98
C LYS A 219 3.58 22.52 8.22
N THR A 220 3.29 21.23 8.35
CA THR A 220 4.25 20.24 8.91
C THR A 220 4.58 19.08 7.98
N MET A 221 3.70 18.75 7.03
CA MET A 221 3.74 17.50 6.26
C MET A 221 5.06 17.29 5.51
N ARG A 222 5.65 18.34 4.94
CA ARG A 222 6.96 18.25 4.24
C ARG A 222 8.09 17.79 5.16
N ILE A 223 8.20 18.37 6.35
CA ILE A 223 9.27 18.04 7.31
C ILE A 223 8.96 16.70 8.01
N SER A 224 7.71 16.51 8.42
CA SER A 224 7.28 15.32 9.15
C SER A 224 7.36 14.05 8.30
N SER A 225 7.04 14.10 7.01
CA SER A 225 7.19 12.95 6.10
C SER A 225 8.63 12.48 5.95
N VAL A 226 9.58 13.41 5.80
CA VAL A 226 11.02 13.09 5.75
C VAL A 226 11.46 12.49 7.08
N THR A 227 11.07 13.10 8.18
CA THR A 227 11.42 12.65 9.54
C THR A 227 10.86 11.25 9.83
N ASP A 228 9.60 11.00 9.48
CA ASP A 228 8.93 9.69 9.64
C ASP A 228 9.63 8.62 8.82
N THR A 229 10.02 8.92 7.57
CA THR A 229 10.78 7.99 6.72
C THR A 229 12.14 7.65 7.31
N ILE A 230 12.89 8.65 7.79
CA ILE A 230 14.20 8.43 8.42
C ILE A 230 14.04 7.57 9.68
N LYS A 231 13.10 7.91 10.55
CA LYS A 231 12.84 7.15 11.78
C LYS A 231 12.46 5.71 11.49
N ASP A 232 11.57 5.48 10.53
CA ASP A 232 11.13 4.14 10.16
C ASP A 232 12.32 3.28 9.67
N GLN A 233 13.16 3.81 8.78
CA GLN A 233 14.33 3.08 8.27
C GLN A 233 15.37 2.82 9.39
N VAL A 234 15.63 3.82 10.24
CA VAL A 234 16.57 3.69 11.36
C VAL A 234 16.05 2.68 12.39
N ASP A 235 14.79 2.78 12.79
CA ASP A 235 14.19 1.88 13.77
C ASP A 235 14.17 0.44 13.26
N ILE A 236 13.86 0.22 11.97
CA ILE A 236 13.93 -1.11 11.34
C ILE A 236 15.34 -1.69 11.44
N LEU A 237 16.37 -0.90 11.12
CA LEU A 237 17.77 -1.34 11.20
C LEU A 237 18.16 -1.79 12.60
N PHE A 238 17.75 -1.04 13.64
CA PHE A 238 18.17 -1.29 15.02
C PHE A 238 17.23 -2.17 15.83
N ARG A 239 16.01 -2.46 15.33
CA ARG A 239 15.03 -3.31 16.02
C ARG A 239 15.59 -4.69 16.32
N PHE A 240 16.36 -5.26 15.40
CA PHE A 240 16.93 -6.61 15.55
C PHE A 240 18.03 -6.68 16.59
N LYS A 241 18.77 -5.59 16.82
CA LYS A 241 19.84 -5.53 17.82
C LYS A 241 19.29 -5.56 19.26
N LYS A 242 18.07 -5.05 19.50
CA LYS A 242 17.43 -5.06 20.83
C LYS A 242 16.97 -6.45 21.29
N THR A 243 16.65 -7.34 20.37
CA THR A 243 16.20 -8.72 20.66
C THR A 243 17.32 -9.70 20.98
N SER A 244 18.60 -9.33 20.79
CA SER A 244 19.76 -10.20 21.03
C SER A 244 20.46 -9.91 22.37
N MET A 245 19.81 -9.19 23.28
CA MET A 245 20.37 -8.78 24.58
C MET A 245 19.76 -9.49 25.80
N TYR A 246 19.06 -10.61 25.58
CA TYR A 246 18.58 -11.51 26.64
C TYR A 246 18.84 -12.96 26.26
#